data_AF-A0A1G3FYW7-F1
#
_entry.id   AF-A0A1G3FYW7-F1
#
_cell.length_a   1.000
_cell.length_b   1.000
_cell.length_c   1.000
_cell.angle_alpha   90.00
_cell.angle_beta   90.00
_cell.angle_gamma   90.00
#
_symmetry.space_group_name_H-M   'P 1'
#
loop_
_entity.id
_entity.type
_entity.pdbx_description
1 polymer ?
#
loop_
_entity_poly.entity_id
_entity_poly.type
_entity_poly.pdbx_seq_one_letter_code
_entity_poly.pdbx_strand_id
1 'polypeptide(L)'
;MDDNAVFQWTKLFLDAFPPLPILLLLGCIMLLLNDKFMKLLQKSVSKIVVGNFQIELREIEEQLAATRSELRAVESDLENRNQQLAEILQSFDPHGPVQELGPVRNQLRAFASTTSDVSDAIKGLEPGASHSEIYVAAEVLRARRDPQYFDALVACIKRLAAAPQMEGVRRHTVWALASALHRTLIADFQSGALAQLDRKQLENARDALDMLVIHPRVLTDRPDQPEKGIRGPATWARQWIEKSLGRIDRS
;
A
#
# COMPACT_ATOMS: atom_id res chain seq x y z
N MET A 1 82.01 -20.28 -23.32
CA MET A 1 80.90 -21.24 -23.19
C MET A 1 80.24 -21.01 -21.83
N ASP A 2 79.93 -19.77 -21.48
CA ASP A 2 78.82 -18.94 -21.99
C ASP A 2 77.48 -19.47 -21.46
N ASP A 3 77.09 -18.92 -20.31
CA ASP A 3 75.85 -18.15 -20.13
C ASP A 3 74.75 -18.43 -21.14
N ASN A 4 74.31 -19.68 -21.19
CA ASN A 4 73.11 -19.99 -21.93
C ASN A 4 71.94 -19.58 -21.04
N ALA A 5 71.50 -18.34 -21.18
CA ALA A 5 70.37 -17.75 -20.46
C ALA A 5 69.14 -18.68 -20.50
N VAL A 6 68.97 -19.41 -21.61
CA VAL A 6 67.94 -20.45 -21.79
C VAL A 6 68.02 -21.53 -20.71
N PHE A 7 69.23 -22.01 -20.38
CA PHE A 7 69.43 -23.07 -19.37
C PHE A 7 69.08 -22.59 -17.97
N GLN A 8 69.47 -21.36 -17.60
CA GLN A 8 69.10 -20.79 -16.31
C GLN A 8 67.60 -20.51 -16.20
N TRP A 9 66.96 -20.04 -17.27
CA TRP A 9 65.50 -19.87 -17.33
C TRP A 9 64.76 -21.21 -17.23
N THR A 10 65.20 -22.25 -17.95
CA THR A 10 64.56 -23.58 -17.86
C THR A 10 64.72 -24.21 -16.48
N LYS A 11 65.86 -24.00 -15.82
CA LYS A 11 66.09 -24.49 -14.46
C LYS A 11 65.20 -23.75 -13.46
N LEU A 12 65.09 -22.43 -13.57
CA LEU A 12 64.20 -21.62 -12.72
C LEU A 12 62.73 -22.02 -12.88
N PHE A 13 62.32 -22.36 -14.12
CA PHE A 13 60.95 -22.79 -14.42
C PHE A 13 60.63 -24.19 -13.88
N LEU A 14 61.58 -25.14 -13.97
CA LEU A 14 61.44 -26.48 -13.41
C LEU A 14 61.46 -26.50 -11.88
N ASP A 15 62.23 -25.61 -11.25
CA ASP A 15 62.31 -25.50 -9.79
C ASP A 15 61.10 -24.74 -9.21
N ALA A 16 60.51 -23.79 -9.95
CA ALA A 16 59.34 -23.01 -9.50
C ALA A 16 57.99 -23.70 -9.74
N PHE A 17 57.88 -24.55 -10.77
CA PHE A 17 56.67 -25.30 -11.07
C PHE A 17 56.98 -26.80 -11.06
N PRO A 18 56.66 -27.54 -9.98
CA PRO A 18 56.79 -28.97 -10.00
C PRO A 18 55.99 -29.51 -11.20
N PRO A 19 56.54 -30.43 -12.01
CA PRO A 19 55.86 -30.92 -13.21
C PRO A 19 54.54 -31.64 -12.89
N LEU A 20 54.33 -32.02 -11.64
CA LEU A 20 53.16 -32.75 -11.15
C LEU A 20 51.84 -31.95 -11.29
N PRO A 21 51.68 -30.72 -10.76
CA PRO A 21 50.46 -29.93 -10.96
C PRO A 21 50.16 -29.61 -12.42
N ILE A 22 51.19 -29.42 -13.27
CA ILE A 22 50.98 -29.20 -14.71
C ILE A 22 50.46 -30.48 -15.37
N LEU A 23 51.06 -31.63 -15.09
CA LEU A 23 50.59 -32.93 -15.58
C LEU A 23 49.19 -33.28 -15.06
N LEU A 24 48.88 -32.91 -13.82
CA LEU A 24 47.57 -33.14 -13.21
C LEU A 24 46.50 -32.25 -13.85
N LEU A 25 46.82 -30.98 -14.11
CA LEU A 25 45.93 -30.05 -14.80
C LEU A 25 45.74 -30.44 -16.27
N LEU A 26 46.79 -30.87 -16.96
CA LEU A 26 46.72 -31.38 -18.33
C LEU A 26 45.94 -32.71 -18.40
N GLY A 27 46.09 -33.56 -17.38
CA GLY A 27 45.29 -34.77 -17.17
C GLY A 27 43.82 -34.45 -16.95
N CYS A 28 43.49 -33.46 -16.12
CA CYS A 28 42.12 -32.97 -15.90
C CYS A 28 41.50 -32.39 -17.18
N ILE A 29 42.27 -31.60 -17.95
CA ILE A 29 41.83 -31.04 -19.24
C ILE A 29 41.60 -32.18 -20.26
N MET A 30 42.50 -33.15 -20.36
CA MET A 30 42.34 -34.34 -21.20
C MET A 30 41.12 -35.17 -20.77
N LEU A 31 40.85 -35.27 -19.47
CA LEU A 31 39.66 -35.92 -18.92
C LEU A 31 38.37 -35.18 -19.27
N LEU A 32 38.37 -33.84 -19.22
CA LEU A 32 37.23 -32.99 -19.59
C LEU A 32 36.98 -32.97 -21.10
N LEU A 33 38.03 -33.06 -21.93
CA LEU A 33 37.93 -33.15 -23.40
C LEU A 33 37.60 -34.55 -23.89
N ASN A 34 37.65 -35.57 -23.03
CA ASN A 34 37.29 -36.93 -23.40
C ASN A 34 35.76 -37.09 -23.40
N ASP A 35 35.20 -37.17 -24.61
CA ASP A 35 33.78 -37.27 -24.90
C ASP A 35 33.09 -38.46 -24.20
N LYS A 36 33.84 -39.52 -23.87
CA LYS A 36 33.34 -40.67 -23.09
C LYS A 36 33.17 -40.35 -21.60
N PHE A 37 34.06 -39.54 -21.01
CA PHE A 37 33.99 -39.15 -19.60
C PHE A 37 32.90 -38.11 -19.36
N MET A 38 32.73 -37.18 -20.30
CA MET A 38 31.60 -36.24 -20.29
C MET A 38 30.26 -36.96 -20.38
N LYS A 39 30.13 -38.00 -21.23
CA LYS A 39 28.91 -38.84 -21.29
C LYS A 39 28.69 -39.65 -20.00
N LEU A 40 29.75 -40.08 -19.32
CA LEU A 40 29.67 -40.76 -18.02
C LEU A 40 29.27 -39.80 -16.89
N LEU A 41 29.83 -38.59 -16.85
CA LEU A 41 29.40 -37.53 -15.93
C LEU A 41 27.95 -37.15 -16.18
N GLN A 42 27.55 -36.95 -17.44
CA GLN A 42 26.18 -36.57 -17.80
C GLN A 42 25.16 -37.67 -17.45
N LYS A 43 25.55 -38.96 -17.52
CA LYS A 43 24.72 -40.08 -17.00
C LYS A 43 24.67 -40.14 -15.47
N SER A 44 25.75 -39.74 -14.79
CA SER A 44 25.89 -39.87 -13.33
C SER A 44 25.44 -38.63 -12.54
N VAL A 45 25.31 -37.48 -13.19
CA VAL A 45 24.93 -36.17 -12.60
C VAL A 45 23.41 -35.94 -12.65
N SER A 46 22.61 -36.92 -13.10
CA SER A 46 21.14 -36.80 -13.07
C SER A 46 20.53 -36.90 -11.66
N LYS A 47 21.31 -37.32 -10.66
CA LYS A 47 20.90 -37.38 -9.25
C LYS A 47 22.08 -37.04 -8.34
N ILE A 48 22.35 -35.77 -8.13
CA ILE A 48 23.14 -35.33 -6.97
C ILE A 48 22.21 -35.39 -5.76
N VAL A 49 22.13 -36.57 -5.14
CA VAL A 49 21.51 -36.79 -3.83
C VAL A 49 22.55 -36.38 -2.78
N VAL A 50 22.58 -35.10 -2.43
CA VAL A 50 23.30 -34.62 -1.24
C VAL A 50 22.24 -34.41 -0.18
N GLY A 51 22.18 -35.31 0.81
CA GLY A 51 21.06 -35.48 1.73
C GLY A 51 20.44 -34.19 2.28
N ASN A 52 21.25 -33.23 2.72
CA ASN A 52 20.75 -31.96 3.25
C ASN A 52 20.16 -31.04 2.17
N PHE A 53 20.72 -31.03 0.96
CA PHE A 53 20.25 -30.19 -0.15
C PHE A 53 18.87 -30.65 -0.67
N GLN A 54 18.58 -31.96 -0.65
CA GLN A 54 17.26 -32.46 -1.05
C GLN A 54 16.19 -32.18 0.01
N ILE A 55 16.53 -32.24 1.29
CA ILE A 55 15.60 -31.89 2.37
C ILE A 55 15.30 -30.39 2.32
N GLU A 56 16.33 -29.55 2.15
CA GLU A 56 16.17 -28.11 1.97
C GLU A 56 15.36 -27.76 0.70
N LEU A 57 15.61 -28.41 -0.44
CA LEU A 57 14.82 -28.20 -1.65
C LEU A 57 13.35 -28.62 -1.48
N ARG A 58 13.09 -29.75 -0.80
CA ARG A 58 11.72 -30.19 -0.55
C ARG A 58 10.99 -29.27 0.43
N GLU A 59 11.68 -28.80 1.46
CA GLU A 59 11.14 -27.82 2.41
C GLU A 59 10.88 -26.47 1.72
N ILE A 60 11.78 -26.03 0.84
CA ILE A 60 11.59 -24.83 0.01
C ILE A 60 10.41 -25.02 -0.95
N GLU A 61 10.25 -26.19 -1.58
CA GLU A 61 9.11 -26.49 -2.46
C GLU A 61 7.79 -26.53 -1.68
N GLU A 62 7.77 -27.13 -0.49
CA GLU A 62 6.61 -27.18 0.41
C GLU A 62 6.23 -25.77 0.89
N GLN A 63 7.21 -24.95 1.30
CA GLN A 63 7.00 -23.55 1.67
C GLN A 63 6.49 -22.73 0.47
N LEU A 64 7.08 -22.91 -0.71
CA LEU A 64 6.68 -22.20 -1.92
C LEU A 64 5.26 -22.60 -2.37
N ALA A 65 4.89 -23.87 -2.20
CA ALA A 65 3.53 -24.35 -2.46
C ALA A 65 2.53 -23.76 -1.44
N ALA A 66 2.89 -23.71 -0.16
CA ALA A 66 2.08 -23.09 0.89
C ALA A 66 1.89 -21.60 0.64
N THR A 67 2.96 -20.84 0.38
CA THR A 67 2.89 -19.41 0.06
C THR A 67 2.07 -19.15 -1.21
N ARG A 68 2.18 -19.99 -2.26
CA ARG A 68 1.33 -19.87 -3.45
C ARG A 68 -0.15 -20.12 -3.14
N SER A 69 -0.45 -21.07 -2.26
CA SER A 69 -1.82 -21.34 -1.83
C SER A 69 -2.40 -20.16 -1.05
N GLU A 70 -1.61 -19.59 -0.13
CA GLU A 70 -1.99 -18.40 0.64
C GLU A 70 -2.21 -17.20 -0.28
N LEU A 71 -1.31 -16.96 -1.24
CA LEU A 71 -1.46 -15.88 -2.22
C LEU A 71 -2.75 -16.01 -3.03
N ARG A 72 -3.06 -17.21 -3.53
CA ARG A 72 -4.33 -17.44 -4.25
C ARG A 72 -5.56 -17.20 -3.39
N ALA A 73 -5.49 -17.56 -2.11
CA ALA A 73 -6.59 -17.31 -1.18
C ALA A 73 -6.79 -15.80 -0.94
N VAL A 74 -5.70 -15.05 -0.77
CA VAL A 74 -5.73 -13.58 -0.62
C VAL A 74 -6.25 -12.92 -1.90
N GLU A 75 -5.77 -13.33 -3.07
CA GLU A 75 -6.24 -12.82 -4.36
C GLU A 75 -7.74 -13.04 -4.55
N SER A 76 -8.24 -14.25 -4.25
CA SER A 76 -9.67 -14.55 -4.36
C SER A 76 -10.53 -13.74 -3.38
N ASP A 77 -10.06 -13.55 -2.15
CA ASP A 77 -10.75 -12.72 -1.15
C ASP A 77 -10.79 -11.24 -1.57
N LEU A 78 -9.69 -10.71 -2.11
CA LEU A 78 -9.65 -9.36 -2.67
C LEU A 78 -10.61 -9.21 -3.86
N GLU A 79 -10.63 -10.16 -4.78
CA GLU A 79 -11.53 -10.13 -5.93
C GLU A 79 -13.00 -10.14 -5.50
N ASN A 80 -13.38 -10.99 -4.53
CA ASN A 80 -14.73 -11.04 -3.99
C ASN A 80 -15.14 -9.71 -3.33
N ARG A 81 -14.24 -9.08 -2.58
CA ARG A 81 -14.49 -7.77 -1.95
C ARG A 81 -14.64 -6.66 -2.97
N ASN A 82 -13.86 -6.70 -4.03
CA ASN A 82 -13.95 -5.73 -5.12
C ASN A 82 -15.25 -5.88 -5.90
N GLN A 83 -15.71 -7.11 -6.12
CA GLN A 83 -17.03 -7.38 -6.67
C GLN A 83 -18.13 -6.82 -5.76
N GLN A 84 -18.07 -7.07 -4.45
CA GLN A 84 -19.03 -6.51 -3.49
C GLN A 84 -19.06 -4.97 -3.53
N LEU A 85 -17.90 -4.32 -3.61
CA LEU A 85 -17.83 -2.87 -3.71
C LEU A 85 -18.42 -2.34 -5.03
N ALA A 86 -18.14 -3.03 -6.14
CA ALA A 86 -18.68 -2.70 -7.45
C ALA A 86 -20.21 -2.86 -7.50
N GLU A 87 -20.75 -3.91 -6.89
CA GLU A 87 -22.20 -4.11 -6.73
C GLU A 87 -22.83 -2.97 -5.93
N ILE A 88 -22.21 -2.56 -4.81
CA ILE A 88 -22.68 -1.40 -4.04
C ILE A 88 -22.69 -0.16 -4.94
N LEU A 89 -21.61 0.14 -5.64
CA LEU A 89 -21.50 1.32 -6.52
C LEU A 89 -22.61 1.39 -7.59
N GLN A 90 -23.05 0.24 -8.11
CA GLN A 90 -24.11 0.17 -9.12
C GLN A 90 -25.52 0.23 -8.53
N SER A 91 -25.67 0.00 -7.23
CA SER A 91 -26.98 -0.19 -6.58
C SER A 91 -27.69 1.10 -6.15
N PHE A 92 -27.02 2.26 -6.17
CA PHE A 92 -27.59 3.49 -5.62
C PHE A 92 -27.32 4.75 -6.45
N ASP A 93 -28.25 5.71 -6.33
CA ASP A 93 -28.05 7.08 -6.81
C ASP A 93 -27.49 7.95 -5.67
N PRO A 94 -26.28 8.53 -5.81
CA PRO A 94 -25.70 9.42 -4.79
C PRO A 94 -26.55 10.68 -4.55
N HIS A 95 -27.39 11.07 -5.51
CA HIS A 95 -28.33 12.20 -5.40
C HIS A 95 -29.71 11.81 -4.90
N GLY A 96 -29.97 10.52 -4.70
CA GLY A 96 -31.26 9.98 -4.27
C GLY A 96 -31.70 10.40 -2.86
N PRO A 97 -32.93 10.07 -2.44
CA PRO A 97 -33.43 10.35 -1.09
C PRO A 97 -32.51 9.81 0.03
N VAL A 98 -32.45 10.49 1.17
CA VAL A 98 -31.59 10.07 2.31
C VAL A 98 -32.00 8.69 2.83
N GLN A 99 -33.28 8.34 2.71
CA GLN A 99 -33.85 7.04 3.10
C GLN A 99 -33.23 5.90 2.30
N GLU A 100 -32.98 6.11 1.01
CA GLU A 100 -32.39 5.10 0.11
C GLU A 100 -30.88 4.94 0.34
N LEU A 101 -30.20 6.00 0.78
CA LEU A 101 -28.79 5.92 1.17
C LEU A 101 -28.57 5.25 2.54
N GLY A 102 -29.60 5.10 3.36
CA GLY A 102 -29.53 4.48 4.68
C GLY A 102 -28.99 3.04 4.63
N PRO A 103 -29.61 2.14 3.84
CA PRO A 103 -29.12 0.78 3.62
C PRO A 103 -27.69 0.73 3.05
N VAL A 104 -27.39 1.54 2.03
CA VAL A 104 -26.07 1.61 1.39
C VAL A 104 -24.99 1.96 2.41
N ARG A 105 -25.24 2.96 3.24
CA ARG A 105 -24.33 3.36 4.31
C ARG A 105 -24.06 2.24 5.32
N ASN A 106 -25.07 1.42 5.64
CA ASN A 106 -24.91 0.29 6.53
C ASN A 106 -24.05 -0.81 5.89
N GLN A 107 -24.27 -1.08 4.60
CA GLN A 107 -23.43 -2.02 3.82
C GLN A 107 -21.98 -1.54 3.75
N LEU A 108 -21.75 -0.26 3.44
CA LEU A 108 -20.41 0.34 3.40
C LEU A 108 -19.72 0.32 4.75
N ARG A 109 -20.46 0.54 5.84
CA ARG A 109 -19.91 0.43 7.20
C ARG A 109 -19.52 -1.01 7.53
N ALA A 110 -20.34 -1.99 7.13
CA ALA A 110 -20.03 -3.40 7.32
C ALA A 110 -18.78 -3.78 6.52
N PHE A 111 -18.76 -3.45 5.22
CA PHE A 111 -17.60 -3.62 4.34
C PHE A 111 -16.32 -3.02 4.94
N ALA A 112 -16.38 -1.77 5.39
CA ALA A 112 -15.24 -1.07 5.98
C ALA A 112 -14.72 -1.73 7.28
N SER A 113 -15.57 -2.48 7.99
CA SER A 113 -15.19 -3.18 9.23
C SER A 113 -14.62 -4.59 9.00
N THR A 114 -14.99 -5.24 7.90
CA THR A 114 -14.55 -6.60 7.57
C THR A 114 -13.30 -6.60 6.70
N THR A 115 -13.09 -5.54 5.93
CA THR A 115 -12.05 -5.48 4.92
C THR A 115 -10.78 -4.79 5.43
N SER A 116 -9.66 -5.51 5.33
CA SER A 116 -8.31 -5.01 5.65
C SER A 116 -7.80 -3.98 4.65
N ASP A 117 -8.11 -4.17 3.36
CA ASP A 117 -7.68 -3.29 2.26
C ASP A 117 -8.86 -2.53 1.66
N VAL A 118 -8.89 -1.21 1.86
CA VAL A 118 -9.93 -0.33 1.33
C VAL A 118 -9.45 0.50 0.14
N SER A 119 -8.27 0.19 -0.42
CA SER A 119 -7.60 1.00 -1.44
C SER A 119 -8.50 1.31 -2.63
N ASP A 120 -9.32 0.37 -3.08
CA ASP A 120 -10.27 0.59 -4.18
C ASP A 120 -11.40 1.57 -3.83
N ALA A 121 -11.87 1.59 -2.58
CA ALA A 121 -12.81 2.61 -2.12
C ALA A 121 -12.14 3.99 -2.03
N ILE A 122 -10.84 4.05 -1.70
CA ILE A 122 -10.09 5.31 -1.55
C ILE A 122 -9.84 6.01 -2.89
N LYS A 123 -9.80 5.28 -4.01
CA LYS A 123 -9.74 5.87 -5.36
C LYS A 123 -10.83 6.91 -5.60
N GLY A 124 -11.97 6.80 -4.90
CA GLY A 124 -13.04 7.81 -4.94
C GLY A 124 -12.66 9.20 -4.43
N LEU A 125 -11.49 9.38 -3.79
CA LEU A 125 -10.99 10.70 -3.39
C LEU A 125 -10.21 11.42 -4.50
N GLU A 126 -9.78 10.68 -5.52
CA GLU A 126 -8.95 11.20 -6.61
C GLU A 126 -9.74 12.18 -7.52
N PRO A 127 -9.06 13.11 -8.21
CA PRO A 127 -9.69 13.96 -9.20
C PRO A 127 -10.36 13.14 -10.31
N GLY A 128 -11.59 13.50 -10.69
CA GLY A 128 -12.34 12.81 -11.75
C GLY A 128 -13.17 11.62 -11.28
N ALA A 129 -13.09 11.24 -10.00
CA ALA A 129 -13.97 10.24 -9.41
C ALA A 129 -15.44 10.63 -9.54
N SER A 130 -16.31 9.65 -9.77
CA SER A 130 -17.75 9.82 -9.82
C SER A 130 -18.32 10.19 -8.44
N HIS A 131 -19.51 10.78 -8.43
CA HIS A 131 -20.21 11.12 -7.18
C HIS A 131 -20.45 9.91 -6.27
N SER A 132 -20.71 8.73 -6.85
CA SER A 132 -20.90 7.48 -6.11
C SER A 132 -19.59 7.04 -5.45
N GLU A 133 -18.47 7.10 -6.17
CA GLU A 133 -17.15 6.75 -5.63
C GLU A 133 -16.73 7.70 -4.51
N ILE A 134 -16.95 9.01 -4.66
CA ILE A 134 -16.69 9.98 -3.58
C ILE A 134 -17.54 9.66 -2.34
N TYR A 135 -18.82 9.31 -2.53
CA TYR A 135 -19.71 8.94 -1.43
C TYR A 135 -19.25 7.67 -0.70
N VAL A 136 -18.87 6.64 -1.46
CA VAL A 136 -18.33 5.39 -0.94
C VAL A 136 -17.06 5.63 -0.14
N ALA A 137 -16.10 6.37 -0.70
CA ALA A 137 -14.85 6.73 -0.03
C ALA A 137 -15.12 7.46 1.29
N ALA A 138 -16.03 8.43 1.28
CA ALA A 138 -16.41 9.21 2.46
C ALA A 138 -16.98 8.33 3.58
N GLU A 139 -17.92 7.44 3.29
CA GLU A 139 -18.53 6.57 4.30
C GLU A 139 -17.58 5.49 4.82
N VAL A 140 -16.74 4.90 3.96
CA VAL A 140 -15.72 3.93 4.34
C VAL A 140 -14.70 4.57 5.29
N LEU A 141 -14.17 5.74 4.95
CA LEU A 141 -13.23 6.46 5.82
C LEU A 141 -13.87 6.93 7.13
N ARG A 142 -15.14 7.33 7.09
CA ARG A 142 -15.89 7.71 8.30
C ARG A 142 -16.11 6.54 9.26
N ALA A 143 -16.13 5.31 8.73
CA ALA A 143 -16.19 4.08 9.50
C ALA A 143 -14.81 3.70 10.07
N ARG A 144 -13.76 3.65 9.22
CA ARG A 144 -12.41 3.20 9.61
C ARG A 144 -11.60 4.18 10.44
N ARG A 145 -11.68 5.48 10.12
CA ARG A 145 -10.94 6.56 10.82
C ARG A 145 -9.41 6.38 10.75
N ASP A 146 -8.95 5.86 9.63
CA ASP A 146 -7.57 5.44 9.41
C ASP A 146 -6.69 6.64 9.01
N PRO A 147 -5.68 7.04 9.81
CA PRO A 147 -4.79 8.15 9.49
C PRO A 147 -3.99 7.96 8.20
N GLN A 148 -3.80 6.72 7.72
CA GLN A 148 -3.07 6.44 6.49
C GLN A 148 -3.65 7.18 5.27
N TYR A 149 -4.97 7.42 5.24
CA TYR A 149 -5.66 8.08 4.13
C TYR A 149 -5.97 9.55 4.41
N PHE A 150 -5.40 10.13 5.47
CA PHE A 150 -5.69 11.48 5.91
C PHE A 150 -5.38 12.53 4.84
N ASP A 151 -4.21 12.44 4.19
CA ASP A 151 -3.80 13.41 3.17
C ASP A 151 -4.70 13.36 1.93
N ALA A 152 -5.08 12.15 1.48
CA ALA A 152 -6.03 11.99 0.38
C ALA A 152 -7.39 12.60 0.71
N LEU A 153 -7.87 12.40 1.95
CA LEU A 153 -9.12 12.96 2.43
C LEU A 153 -9.08 14.50 2.48
N VAL A 154 -8.01 15.08 3.02
CA VAL A 154 -7.79 16.53 3.08
C VAL A 154 -7.69 17.11 1.66
N ALA A 155 -6.95 16.46 0.77
CA ALA A 155 -6.82 16.88 -0.63
C ALA A 155 -8.18 16.89 -1.35
N CYS A 156 -9.01 15.86 -1.14
CA CYS A 156 -10.37 15.79 -1.68
C CYS A 156 -11.25 16.94 -1.14
N ILE A 157 -11.24 17.18 0.17
CA ILE A 157 -12.00 18.29 0.78
C ILE A 157 -11.54 19.64 0.21
N LYS A 158 -10.23 19.87 0.11
CA LYS A 158 -9.65 21.10 -0.43
C LYS A 158 -10.04 21.30 -1.90
N ARG A 159 -9.99 20.24 -2.71
CA ARG A 159 -10.43 20.23 -4.11
C ARG A 159 -11.91 20.61 -4.24
N LEU A 160 -12.80 19.95 -3.49
CA LEU A 160 -14.23 20.24 -3.51
C LEU A 160 -14.53 21.67 -3.02
N ALA A 161 -13.80 22.15 -2.01
CA ALA A 161 -13.96 23.51 -1.50
C ALA A 161 -13.48 24.59 -2.49
N ALA A 162 -12.51 24.28 -3.34
CA ALA A 162 -12.02 25.18 -4.38
C ALA A 162 -12.88 25.16 -5.64
N ALA A 163 -13.56 24.04 -5.93
CA ALA A 163 -14.33 23.85 -7.14
C ALA A 163 -15.66 24.63 -7.12
N PRO A 164 -16.05 25.27 -8.24
CA PRO A 164 -17.39 25.82 -8.38
C PRO A 164 -18.45 24.75 -8.12
N GLN A 165 -19.46 25.11 -7.33
CA GLN A 165 -20.53 24.18 -6.93
C GLN A 165 -20.03 22.86 -6.31
N MET A 166 -18.80 22.77 -5.77
CA MET A 166 -18.23 21.53 -5.24
C MET A 166 -18.31 20.36 -6.23
N GLU A 167 -18.06 20.64 -7.52
CA GLU A 167 -18.16 19.65 -8.61
C GLU A 167 -19.54 19.01 -8.79
N GLY A 168 -20.59 19.58 -8.18
CA GLY A 168 -21.92 18.97 -8.18
C GLY A 168 -22.12 17.89 -7.12
N VAL A 169 -21.10 17.59 -6.29
CA VAL A 169 -21.21 16.62 -5.19
C VAL A 169 -22.33 17.03 -4.23
N ARG A 170 -23.09 16.05 -3.75
CA ARG A 170 -24.19 16.28 -2.82
C ARG A 170 -23.67 16.78 -1.46
N ARG A 171 -24.37 17.73 -0.85
CA ARG A 171 -24.04 18.26 0.50
C ARG A 171 -23.87 17.17 1.56
N HIS A 172 -24.68 16.11 1.52
CA HIS A 172 -24.54 14.99 2.45
C HIS A 172 -23.20 14.25 2.30
N THR A 173 -22.70 14.08 1.08
CA THR A 173 -21.38 13.50 0.81
C THR A 173 -20.27 14.37 1.37
N VAL A 174 -20.36 15.69 1.17
CA VAL A 174 -19.40 16.65 1.76
C VAL A 174 -19.45 16.62 3.29
N TRP A 175 -20.65 16.49 3.87
CA TRP A 175 -20.82 16.29 5.31
C TRP A 175 -20.17 14.99 5.79
N ALA A 176 -20.28 13.91 5.02
CA ALA A 176 -19.66 12.62 5.33
C ALA A 176 -18.13 12.71 5.30
N LEU A 177 -17.55 13.41 4.31
CA LEU A 177 -16.10 13.67 4.22
C LEU A 177 -15.61 14.49 5.42
N ALA A 178 -16.28 15.60 5.76
CA ALA A 178 -15.93 16.41 6.92
C ALA A 178 -16.05 15.59 8.24
N SER A 179 -17.07 14.73 8.33
CA SER A 179 -17.24 13.83 9.47
C SER A 179 -16.16 12.74 9.53
N ALA A 180 -15.69 12.24 8.39
CA ALA A 180 -14.58 11.29 8.32
C ALA A 180 -13.29 11.94 8.83
N LEU A 181 -13.02 13.17 8.42
CA LEU A 181 -11.85 13.93 8.87
C LEU A 181 -11.91 14.17 10.38
N HIS A 182 -13.05 14.65 10.88
CA HIS A 182 -13.30 14.85 12.30
C HIS A 182 -13.03 13.59 13.14
N ARG A 183 -13.56 12.44 12.69
CA ARG A 183 -13.40 11.17 13.42
C ARG A 183 -11.98 10.62 13.36
N THR A 184 -11.27 10.83 12.25
CA THR A 184 -9.86 10.45 12.09
C THR A 184 -8.98 11.27 13.05
N LEU A 185 -9.22 12.58 13.15
CA LEU A 185 -8.54 13.45 14.12
C LEU A 185 -8.79 13.03 15.57
N ILE A 186 -10.02 12.64 15.92
CA ILE A 186 -10.31 12.10 17.26
C ILE A 186 -9.50 10.83 17.51
N ALA A 187 -9.52 9.89 16.56
CA ALA A 187 -8.84 8.61 16.70
C ALA A 187 -7.33 8.81 16.86
N ASP A 188 -6.71 9.63 16.01
CA ASP A 188 -5.29 9.97 16.09
C ASP A 188 -4.93 10.66 17.42
N PHE A 189 -5.72 11.64 17.84
CA PHE A 189 -5.49 12.32 19.11
C PHE A 189 -5.56 11.35 20.30
N GLN A 190 -6.55 10.45 20.31
CA GLN A 190 -6.74 9.46 21.37
C GLN A 190 -5.60 8.43 21.45
N SER A 191 -4.89 8.17 20.35
CA SER A 191 -3.71 7.29 20.31
C SER A 191 -2.50 7.83 21.09
N GLY A 192 -2.54 9.08 21.54
CA GLY A 192 -1.52 9.64 22.44
C GLY A 192 -0.11 9.61 21.82
N ALA A 193 0.79 8.84 22.42
CA ALA A 193 2.17 8.68 21.95
C ALA A 193 2.28 7.95 20.59
N LEU A 194 1.23 7.26 20.15
CA LEU A 194 1.15 6.58 18.85
C LEU A 194 0.43 7.42 17.79
N ALA A 195 0.24 8.71 18.04
CA ALA A 195 -0.32 9.61 17.04
C ALA A 195 0.59 9.66 15.81
N GLN A 196 -0.02 9.55 14.64
CA GLN A 196 0.66 9.46 13.35
C GLN A 196 0.68 10.78 12.61
N LEU A 197 -0.28 11.67 12.89
CA LEU A 197 -0.42 12.93 12.16
C LEU A 197 0.63 13.95 12.58
N ASP A 198 1.37 14.47 11.60
CA ASP A 198 2.37 15.52 11.81
C ASP A 198 1.76 16.94 11.76
N ARG A 199 2.56 17.93 12.14
CA ARG A 199 2.16 19.36 12.11
C ARG A 199 1.69 19.80 10.73
N LYS A 200 2.39 19.41 9.67
CA LYS A 200 2.11 19.86 8.30
C LYS A 200 0.78 19.29 7.82
N GLN A 201 0.48 18.03 8.12
CA GLN A 201 -0.80 17.39 7.83
C GLN A 201 -1.94 18.13 8.55
N LEU A 202 -1.76 18.45 9.84
CA LEU A 202 -2.74 19.19 10.63
C LEU A 202 -2.99 20.61 10.10
N GLU A 203 -1.95 21.33 9.69
CA GLU A 203 -2.04 22.66 9.08
C GLU A 203 -2.74 22.60 7.72
N ASN A 204 -2.41 21.63 6.86
CA ASN A 204 -3.09 21.41 5.59
C ASN A 204 -4.59 21.12 5.78
N ALA A 205 -4.94 20.33 6.81
CA ALA A 205 -6.33 20.04 7.14
C ALA A 205 -7.06 21.30 7.62
N ARG A 206 -6.40 22.16 8.41
CA ARG A 206 -6.97 23.44 8.85
C ARG A 206 -7.30 24.33 7.65
N ASP A 207 -6.35 24.49 6.73
CA ASP A 207 -6.53 25.31 5.53
C ASP A 207 -7.68 24.79 4.64
N ALA A 208 -7.77 23.47 4.47
CA ALA A 208 -8.85 22.85 3.71
C ALA A 208 -10.22 23.09 4.36
N LEU A 209 -10.30 23.01 5.69
CA LEU A 209 -11.54 23.27 6.44
C LEU A 209 -11.92 24.75 6.42
N ASP A 210 -10.95 25.66 6.50
CA ASP A 210 -11.18 27.10 6.42
C ASP A 210 -11.75 27.50 5.05
N MET A 211 -11.26 26.90 3.98
CA MET A 211 -11.83 27.05 2.64
C MET A 211 -13.23 26.45 2.55
N LEU A 212 -13.45 25.27 3.14
CA LEU A 212 -14.73 24.58 3.10
C LEU A 212 -15.85 25.38 3.78
N VAL A 213 -15.60 25.93 4.98
CA VAL A 213 -16.66 26.58 5.78
C VAL A 213 -17.16 27.88 5.18
N ILE A 214 -16.34 28.57 4.36
CA ILE A 214 -16.72 29.81 3.66
C ILE A 214 -17.35 29.54 2.29
N HIS A 215 -17.37 28.30 1.81
CA HIS A 215 -17.91 27.98 0.49
C HIS A 215 -19.42 28.28 0.41
N PRO A 216 -19.93 28.94 -0.67
CA PRO A 216 -21.34 29.36 -0.76
C PRO A 216 -22.37 28.24 -0.55
N ARG A 217 -22.12 27.03 -1.08
CA ARG A 217 -23.01 25.87 -0.86
C ARG A 217 -23.03 25.37 0.59
N VAL A 218 -21.97 25.60 1.36
CA VAL A 218 -21.87 25.22 2.78
C VAL A 218 -22.54 26.26 3.66
N LEU A 219 -22.41 27.55 3.32
CA LEU A 219 -23.12 28.63 4.00
C LEU A 219 -24.64 28.48 3.91
N THR A 220 -25.13 27.96 2.78
CA THR A 220 -26.55 27.67 2.55
C THR A 220 -26.99 26.30 3.05
N ASP A 221 -26.09 25.50 3.62
CA ASP A 221 -26.44 24.23 4.27
C ASP A 221 -26.92 24.50 5.70
N ARG A 222 -28.21 24.22 5.92
CA ARG A 222 -28.91 24.42 7.20
C ARG A 222 -28.58 25.78 7.84
N PRO A 223 -28.95 26.90 7.20
CA PRO A 223 -28.59 28.23 7.67
C PRO A 223 -29.04 28.49 9.12
N ASP A 224 -30.19 27.95 9.52
CA ASP A 224 -30.76 28.12 10.86
C ASP A 224 -30.08 27.25 11.93
N GLN A 225 -29.44 26.14 11.51
CA GLN A 225 -28.76 25.18 12.40
C GLN A 225 -27.43 24.72 11.78
N PRO A 226 -26.43 25.62 11.66
CA PRO A 226 -25.14 25.36 11.01
C PRO A 226 -24.44 24.10 11.52
N GLU A 227 -24.52 23.85 12.82
CA GLU A 227 -23.91 22.74 13.52
C GLU A 227 -24.49 21.37 13.14
N LYS A 228 -25.72 21.33 12.61
CA LYS A 228 -26.32 20.10 12.09
C LYS A 228 -26.01 19.85 10.62
N GLY A 229 -25.36 20.80 9.95
CA GLY A 229 -24.92 20.71 8.55
C GLY A 229 -23.42 20.41 8.44
N ILE A 230 -22.83 20.68 7.28
CA ILE A 230 -21.39 20.49 6.99
C ILE A 230 -20.50 21.30 7.95
N ARG A 231 -20.97 22.48 8.39
CA ARG A 231 -20.22 23.35 9.29
C ARG A 231 -19.97 22.72 10.67
N GLY A 232 -20.87 21.87 11.16
CA GLY A 232 -20.68 21.13 12.42
C GLY A 232 -19.37 20.32 12.48
N PRO A 233 -19.24 19.23 11.69
CA PRO A 233 -18.03 18.42 11.67
C PRO A 233 -16.78 19.21 11.28
N ALA A 234 -16.89 20.21 10.41
CA ALA A 234 -15.76 21.08 10.09
C ALA A 234 -15.28 21.88 11.31
N THR A 235 -16.18 22.50 12.07
CA THR A 235 -15.82 23.23 13.29
C THR A 235 -15.24 22.31 14.36
N TRP A 236 -15.82 21.13 14.58
CA TRP A 236 -15.26 20.18 15.56
C TRP A 236 -13.90 19.65 15.13
N ALA A 237 -13.70 19.35 13.84
CA ALA A 237 -12.40 18.96 13.31
C ALA A 237 -11.33 20.03 13.58
N ARG A 238 -11.64 21.31 13.34
CA ARG A 238 -10.72 22.43 13.67
C ARG A 238 -10.33 22.44 15.15
N GLN A 239 -11.26 22.23 16.06
CA GLN A 239 -10.95 22.18 17.49
C GLN A 239 -9.98 21.03 17.84
N TRP A 240 -10.10 19.88 17.17
CA TRP A 240 -9.17 18.76 17.37
C TRP A 240 -7.80 19.01 16.75
N ILE A 241 -7.74 19.72 15.62
CA ILE A 241 -6.47 20.17 15.03
C ILE A 241 -5.71 21.05 16.01
N GLU A 242 -6.36 22.09 16.55
CA GLU A 242 -5.71 23.02 17.50
C GLU A 242 -5.24 22.31 18.78
N LYS A 243 -6.02 21.34 19.29
CA LYS A 243 -5.59 20.49 20.42
C LYS A 243 -4.37 19.63 20.08
N SER A 244 -4.33 19.08 18.86
CA SER A 244 -3.23 18.22 18.41
C SER A 244 -1.96 19.01 18.18
N LEU A 245 -2.05 20.19 17.56
CA LEU A 245 -0.93 21.13 17.40
C LEU A 245 -0.38 21.57 18.75
N GLY A 246 -1.25 21.96 19.69
CA GLY A 246 -0.84 22.34 21.04
C GLY A 246 -0.21 21.20 21.85
N ARG A 247 -0.46 19.93 21.49
CA ARG A 247 0.25 18.77 22.06
C ARG A 247 1.66 18.66 21.47
N ILE A 248 1.79 18.80 20.15
CA ILE A 248 3.09 18.76 19.45
C ILE A 248 3.99 19.91 19.91
N ASP A 249 3.44 21.10 20.17
CA ASP A 249 4.19 22.25 20.69
C ASP A 249 4.78 22.03 22.10
N ARG A 250 4.25 21.06 22.86
CA ARG A 250 4.64 20.77 24.25
C ARG A 250 5.52 19.53 24.40
N SER A 251 5.60 18.70 23.36
CA SER A 251 6.45 17.50 23.31
C SER A 251 7.84 17.85 22.81
#